data_AF-A0A3M1IYN7-F1
#
_entry.id   AF-A0A3M1IYN7-F1
#
_cell.length_a   1.000
_cell.length_b   1.000
_cell.length_c   1.000
_cell.angle_alpha   90.00
_cell.angle_beta   90.00
_cell.angle_gamma   90.00
#
_symmetry.space_group_name_H-M   'P 1'
#
loop_
_entity.id
_entity.type
_entity.pdbx_description
1 polymer ?
#
loop_
_entity_poly.entity_id
_entity_poly.type
_entity_poly.pdbx_seq_one_letter_code
_entity_poly.pdbx_strand_id
1 'polypeptide(L)'
;MTEVKWQMLLKSAFETEEVEIGCEDCHEALDMYAELLLEKADPAAAMPAVEQHLKQCQCCAGELEALLIMINEAVLGNEASPTVGG
;
A
#
# COMPACT_ATOMS: atom_id res chain seq x y z
N MET A 1 31.01 25.05 15.34
CA MET A 1 30.47 23.67 15.18
C MET A 1 29.09 23.59 15.83
N THR A 2 28.10 24.34 15.34
CA THR A 2 26.75 24.41 15.95
C THR A 2 25.59 24.45 14.94
N GLU A 3 25.87 24.67 13.65
CA GLU A 3 24.84 24.72 12.60
C GLU A 3 24.18 23.37 12.29
N VAL A 4 24.97 22.29 12.26
CA VAL A 4 24.55 21.01 11.64
C VAL A 4 23.51 20.28 12.49
N LYS A 5 23.56 20.45 13.82
CA LYS A 5 22.63 19.79 14.75
C LYS A 5 21.20 20.27 14.58
N TRP A 6 21.01 21.56 14.36
CA TRP A 6 19.68 22.14 14.17
C TRP A 6 19.09 21.79 12.81
N GLN A 7 19.91 21.75 11.76
CA GLN A 7 19.48 21.31 10.44
C GLN A 7 19.04 19.83 10.44
N MET A 8 19.74 18.96 11.18
CA MET A 8 19.35 17.56 11.34
C MET A 8 18.04 17.40 12.12
N LEU A 9 17.86 18.16 13.21
CA LEU A 9 16.62 18.14 14.00
C LEU A 9 15.42 18.67 13.21
N LEU A 10 15.64 19.72 12.40
CA LEU A 10 14.60 20.29 11.55
C LEU A 10 14.23 19.32 10.42
N LYS A 11 15.21 18.65 9.82
CA LYS A 11 14.97 17.63 8.79
C LYS A 11 14.16 16.45 9.34
N SER A 12 14.49 15.95 10.53
CA SER A 12 13.70 14.89 11.19
C SER A 12 12.30 15.34 11.61
N ALA A 13 12.11 16.63 11.90
CA ALA A 13 10.79 17.18 12.22
C ALA A 13 9.91 17.29 10.95
N PHE A 14 10.49 17.62 9.80
CA PHE A 14 9.80 17.67 8.51
C PHE A 14 9.69 16.31 7.81
N GLU A 15 10.47 15.30 8.20
CA GLU A 15 10.33 13.89 7.80
C GLU A 15 9.22 13.14 8.57
N THR A 16 8.35 13.88 9.27
CA THR A 16 7.06 13.32 9.71
C THR A 16 6.13 13.31 8.50
N GLU A 17 6.19 12.25 7.69
CA GLU A 17 5.04 11.89 6.85
C GLU A 17 3.90 11.50 7.79
N GLU A 18 3.13 12.52 8.19
CA GLU A 18 2.14 12.50 9.27
C GLU A 18 0.79 11.91 8.84
N VAL A 19 0.75 11.10 7.78
CA VAL A 19 -0.47 10.44 7.35
C VAL A 19 -0.29 8.93 7.43
N GLU A 20 -0.18 8.44 8.67
CA GLU A 20 -0.51 7.03 8.94
C GLU A 20 -2.02 6.87 8.73
N ILE A 21 -2.40 6.27 7.60
CA ILE A 21 -3.78 5.85 7.38
C ILE A 21 -4.09 4.62 8.22
N GLY A 22 -5.34 4.48 8.65
CA GLY A 22 -5.80 3.28 9.34
C GLY A 22 -5.95 2.09 8.39
N CYS A 23 -6.14 0.89 8.95
CA CYS A 23 -6.39 -0.30 8.13
C CYS A 23 -7.64 -0.17 7.25
N GLU A 24 -8.67 0.53 7.73
CA GLU A 24 -9.94 0.75 6.99
C GLU A 24 -9.73 1.64 5.77
N ASP A 25 -9.09 2.80 5.95
CA ASP A 25 -8.71 3.70 4.84
C ASP A 25 -7.75 3.01 3.85
N CYS A 26 -6.84 2.18 4.36
CA CYS A 26 -5.94 1.37 3.52
C CYS A 26 -6.75 0.39 2.66
N HIS A 27 -7.74 -0.28 3.26
CA HIS A 27 -8.61 -1.25 2.58
C HIS A 27 -9.37 -0.63 1.41
N GLU A 28 -9.98 0.53 1.64
CA GLU A 28 -10.70 1.28 0.59
C GLU A 28 -9.78 1.70 -0.55
N ALA A 29 -8.49 1.90 -0.27
CA ALA A 29 -7.48 2.26 -1.24
C ALA A 29 -6.83 1.06 -1.95
N LEU A 30 -7.02 -0.18 -1.49
CA LEU A 30 -6.36 -1.37 -2.03
C LEU A 30 -6.72 -1.64 -3.49
N ASP A 31 -7.98 -1.42 -3.87
CA ASP A 31 -8.44 -1.63 -5.25
C ASP A 31 -7.66 -0.75 -6.23
N MET A 32 -7.60 0.55 -5.96
CA MET A 32 -6.85 1.52 -6.76
C MET A 32 -5.35 1.22 -6.74
N TYR A 33 -4.81 0.83 -5.59
CA TYR A 33 -3.40 0.47 -5.46
C TYR A 33 -3.06 -0.76 -6.33
N ALA A 34 -3.93 -1.78 -6.34
CA ALA A 34 -3.78 -2.98 -7.15
C ALA A 34 -3.91 -2.68 -8.65
N GLU A 35 -4.83 -1.82 -9.07
CA GLU A 35 -4.96 -1.35 -10.45
C GLU A 35 -3.65 -0.69 -10.94
N LEU A 36 -3.09 0.23 -10.15
CA LEU A 36 -1.83 0.89 -10.47
C LEU A 36 -0.66 -0.09 -10.61
N LEU A 37 -0.60 -1.13 -9.75
CA LEU A 37 0.39 -2.21 -9.90
C LEU A 37 0.25 -2.95 -11.23
N LEU A 38 -0.99 -3.27 -11.63
CA LEU A 38 -1.28 -4.00 -12.87
C LEU A 38 -1.00 -3.16 -14.12
N GLU A 39 -1.24 -1.85 -14.05
CA GLU A 39 -0.89 -0.89 -15.10
C GLU A 39 0.62 -0.63 -15.21
N LYS A 40 1.43 -1.22 -14.33
CA LYS A 40 2.88 -0.95 -14.19
C LYS A 40 3.18 0.52 -13.86
N ALA A 41 2.24 1.20 -13.22
CA ALA A 41 2.47 2.49 -12.61
C ALA A 41 3.25 2.32 -11.29
N ASP A 42 3.64 3.44 -10.68
CA ASP A 42 4.30 3.46 -9.38
C ASP A 42 3.30 3.86 -8.29
N PRO A 43 2.58 2.89 -7.68
CA PRO A 43 1.61 3.19 -6.62
C PRO A 43 2.29 3.68 -5.34
N ALA A 44 3.56 3.35 -5.11
CA ALA A 44 4.31 3.87 -3.98
C ALA A 44 4.55 5.39 -4.11
N ALA A 45 4.74 5.89 -5.34
CA ALA A 45 4.81 7.32 -5.60
C ALA A 45 3.44 8.01 -5.61
N ALA A 46 2.39 7.33 -6.08
CA ALA A 46 1.04 7.88 -6.15
C ALA A 46 0.31 7.88 -4.79
N MET A 47 0.56 6.87 -3.96
CA MET A 47 -0.12 6.61 -2.69
C MET A 47 0.88 6.22 -1.59
N PRO A 48 1.82 7.11 -1.21
CA PRO A 48 2.90 6.80 -0.27
C PRO A 48 2.40 6.37 1.12
N ALA A 49 1.27 6.91 1.58
CA ALA A 49 0.67 6.55 2.86
C ALA A 49 0.16 5.08 2.90
N VAL A 50 -0.41 4.60 1.79
CA VAL A 50 -0.84 3.20 1.64
C VAL A 50 0.38 2.28 1.62
N GLU A 51 1.41 2.65 0.84
CA GLU A 51 2.67 1.92 0.77
C GLU A 51 3.34 1.80 2.15
N GLN A 52 3.33 2.88 2.94
CA GLN A 52 3.84 2.87 4.30
C GLN A 52 3.04 1.91 5.20
N HIS A 53 1.70 1.97 5.13
CA HIS A 53 0.84 1.09 5.91
C HIS A 53 1.04 -0.39 5.55
N LEU A 54 1.11 -0.72 4.26
CA LEU A 54 1.35 -2.09 3.78
C LEU A 54 2.69 -2.67 4.29
N LYS A 55 3.72 -1.84 4.44
CA LYS A 55 5.02 -2.26 5.01
C LYS A 55 4.96 -2.55 6.51
N GLN A 56 4.00 -1.96 7.22
CA GLN A 56 3.86 -2.08 8.67
C GLN A 56 2.78 -3.09 9.08
N CYS A 57 1.74 -3.26 8.28
CA CYS A 57 0.57 -4.09 8.57
C CYS A 57 0.53 -5.33 7.67
N GLN A 58 0.83 -6.49 8.27
CA GLN A 58 0.79 -7.78 7.57
C GLN A 58 -0.62 -8.19 7.11
N CYS A 59 -1.67 -7.71 7.78
CA CYS A 59 -3.06 -7.97 7.41
C CYS A 59 -3.37 -7.34 6.04
N CYS A 60 -3.13 -6.04 5.92
CA CYS A 60 -3.37 -5.29 4.68
C CYS A 60 -2.45 -5.75 3.54
N ALA A 61 -1.20 -6.12 3.83
CA ALA A 61 -0.32 -6.73 2.85
C ALA A 61 -0.88 -8.07 2.32
N GLY A 62 -1.37 -8.93 3.21
CA GLY A 62 -1.98 -10.21 2.81
C GLY A 62 -3.28 -10.03 2.02
N GLU A 63 -4.07 -9.00 2.32
CA GLU A 63 -5.29 -8.66 1.58
C GLU A 63 -4.98 -8.16 0.18
N LEU A 64 -3.94 -7.32 0.03
CA LEU A 64 -3.45 -6.89 -1.28
C LEU A 64 -2.95 -8.09 -2.11
N GLU A 65 -2.17 -8.99 -1.50
CA GLU A 65 -1.70 -10.21 -2.17
C GLU A 65 -2.88 -11.08 -2.64
N ALA A 66 -3.88 -11.30 -1.79
CA ALA A 66 -5.08 -12.05 -2.13
C ALA A 66 -5.87 -11.39 -3.28
N LEU A 67 -6.02 -10.07 -3.24
CA LEU A 67 -6.67 -9.29 -4.29
C LEU A 67 -5.94 -9.45 -5.63
N LEU A 68 -4.62 -9.31 -5.65
CA LEU A 68 -3.81 -9.48 -6.86
C LEU A 68 -3.90 -10.90 -7.43
N ILE A 69 -3.93 -11.93 -6.59
CA ILE A 69 -4.15 -13.32 -7.02
C ILE A 69 -5.50 -13.44 -7.72
N MET A 70 -6.58 -12.94 -7.09
CA MET A 70 -7.92 -13.01 -7.68
C MET A 70 -8.02 -12.26 -9.01
N ILE A 71 -7.43 -11.06 -9.10
CA ILE A 71 -7.44 -10.28 -10.36
C ILE A 71 -6.65 -11.00 -11.44
N ASN A 72 -5.47 -11.52 -11.11
CA ASN A 72 -4.64 -12.25 -12.06
C ASN A 72 -5.31 -13.56 -12.51
N GLU A 73 -5.98 -14.28 -11.62
CA GLU A 73 -6.82 -15.43 -11.96
C GLU A 73 -7.98 -15.04 -12.87
N ALA A 74 -8.68 -13.93 -12.58
CA ALA A 74 -9.77 -13.44 -13.43
C ALA A 74 -9.29 -13.03 -14.84
N VAL A 75 -8.09 -12.45 -14.95
CA VAL A 75 -7.48 -12.07 -16.23
C VAL A 75 -7.01 -13.29 -17.03
N LEU A 76 -6.49 -14.33 -16.37
CA LEU A 76 -5.95 -15.53 -17.01
C LEU A 76 -6.98 -16.65 -17.22
N GLY A 77 -8.14 -16.59 -16.55
CA GLY A 77 -9.13 -17.66 -16.53
C GLY A 77 -10.57 -17.18 -16.40
N ASN A 78 -11.26 -17.07 -17.54
CA ASN A 78 -12.72 -16.99 -17.62
C ASN A 78 -13.46 -18.29 -17.17
N GLU A 79 -12.91 -19.10 -16.26
CA GLU A 79 -13.60 -20.29 -15.71
C GLU A 79 -12.84 -20.93 -14.55
N ALA A 80 -12.73 -20.27 -13.40
CA ALA A 80 -12.52 -20.99 -12.15
C ALA A 80 -13.07 -20.17 -10.98
N SER A 81 -14.28 -20.52 -10.55
CA SER A 81 -14.85 -20.10 -9.27
C SER A 81 -14.10 -20.77 -8.13
N PRO A 82 -13.47 -20.05 -7.18
CA PRO A 82 -13.17 -20.60 -5.88
C PRO A 82 -14.36 -20.28 -4.96
N THR A 83 -15.15 -21.29 -4.67
CA THR A 83 -16.10 -21.24 -3.55
C THR A 83 -15.30 -21.01 -2.26
N VAL A 84 -15.32 -19.78 -1.74
CA VAL A 84 -14.92 -19.50 -0.36
C VAL A 84 -16.00 -20.09 0.56
N GLY A 85 -15.69 -21.26 1.12
CA GLY A 85 -16.56 -21.95 2.05
C GLY A 85 -16.25 -21.57 3.50
N GLY A 86 -17.30 -21.13 4.21
CA GLY A 86 -17.59 -21.46 5.61
C GLY A 86 -16.78 -20.77 6.70
#